data_AF-A0A150G3Z8-F1
#
_entry.id   AF-A0A150G3Z8-F1
#
_cell.length_a   1.000
_cell.length_b   1.000
_cell.length_c   1.000
_cell.angle_alpha   90.00
_cell.angle_beta   90.00
_cell.angle_gamma   90.00
#
_symmetry.space_group_name_H-M   'P 1'
#
loop_
_entity.id
_entity.type
_entity.pdbx_description
1 polymer ?
#
loop_
_entity_poly.entity_id
_entity_poly.type
_entity_poly.pdbx_seq_one_letter_code
_entity_poly.pdbx_strand_id
1 'polypeptide(L)'
;MAPSRPSPLHLNVLVAGGSFLGKSTLVHNLALHLGAHPQELGEPREPGTPLSSFASAPDFLATRLPPIPLPGTGRTLLAAIQDTPGTGADRDLVGHLRCVVRWLLSQRQRDYEWAHGASGLAGECLGALPHGATICLFVLQPHGLSACDLAYLSALSRLVAVVPIIAKADTHTEEELSELRSRLEQAMEARTDGQGRPAPAAPFRFSPAALEAVQLLPGSSVFSVLASRTLDELVLPDGGRVWVPVREYGWGSVSAADPAASDTLALKRLLTEDVWALMEDARDRYSSYCSTYEAAGRDIEPLLEHIVGDFSSELLWEEAGGAAAEAVGAAAATPPQRAEREEAQPAEQDAAATAAAAAGAAAARLAAQAAAITAQPVGCC
;
A
#
# COMPACT_ATOMS: atom_id res chain seq x y z
N MET A 1 28.60 4.51 32.03
CA MET A 1 27.55 5.14 31.21
C MET A 1 26.76 4.00 30.58
N ALA A 2 25.48 3.86 30.90
CA ALA A 2 24.62 2.97 30.12
C ALA A 2 24.61 3.49 28.67
N PRO A 3 24.73 2.64 27.63
CA PRO A 3 24.56 3.12 26.27
C PRO A 3 23.17 3.75 26.16
N SER A 4 23.12 5.00 25.69
CA SER A 4 21.86 5.67 25.38
C SER A 4 21.04 4.75 24.49
N ARG A 5 19.86 4.33 24.94
CA ARG A 5 18.97 3.52 24.11
C ARG A 5 18.70 4.32 22.83
N PRO A 6 18.94 3.74 21.65
CA PRO A 6 18.70 4.46 20.41
C PRO A 6 17.22 4.81 20.32
N SER A 7 16.92 5.97 19.75
CA SER A 7 15.54 6.49 19.68
C SER A 7 14.62 5.49 18.97
N PRO A 8 13.34 5.36 19.36
CA PRO A 8 12.41 4.51 18.63
C PRO A 8 12.24 5.03 17.19
N LEU A 9 11.91 4.11 16.28
CA LEU A 9 11.48 4.42 14.92
C LEU A 9 9.95 4.50 14.91
N HIS A 10 9.39 5.54 14.32
CA HIS A 10 7.95 5.73 14.21
C HIS A 10 7.50 5.49 12.77
N LEU A 11 6.61 4.51 12.58
CA LEU A 11 6.01 4.20 11.28
C LEU A 11 4.50 4.43 11.35
N ASN A 12 4.06 5.56 10.84
CA ASN A 12 2.65 5.92 10.79
C ASN A 12 2.11 5.67 9.37
N VAL A 13 1.24 4.69 9.24
CA VAL A 13 0.62 4.27 7.97
C VAL A 13 -0.77 4.89 7.88
N LEU A 14 -1.01 5.73 6.88
CA LEU A 14 -2.35 6.19 6.52
C LEU A 14 -2.96 5.24 5.49
N VAL A 15 -4.20 4.81 5.67
CA VAL A 15 -4.94 4.04 4.65
C VAL A 15 -6.05 4.91 4.10
N ALA A 16 -5.95 5.31 2.84
CA ALA A 16 -6.90 6.19 2.15
C ALA A 16 -7.47 5.52 0.90
N GLY A 17 -8.64 5.96 0.43
CA GLY A 17 -9.22 5.49 -0.83
C GLY A 17 -10.75 5.41 -0.82
N GLY A 18 -11.30 4.80 -1.87
CA GLY A 18 -12.74 4.65 -2.08
C GLY A 18 -13.50 3.97 -0.93
N SER A 19 -14.80 4.26 -0.83
CA SER A 19 -15.71 3.52 0.07
C SER A 19 -15.85 2.06 -0.39
N PHE A 20 -16.08 1.15 0.57
CA PHE A 20 -16.34 -0.29 0.30
C PHE A 20 -15.23 -1.08 -0.41
N LEU A 21 -13.99 -0.56 -0.40
CA LEU A 21 -12.81 -1.29 -0.90
C LEU A 21 -12.14 -2.21 0.13
N GLY A 22 -12.69 -2.27 1.36
CA GLY A 22 -12.13 -3.10 2.43
C GLY A 22 -10.97 -2.45 3.18
N LYS A 23 -10.90 -1.11 3.25
CA LYS A 23 -9.86 -0.36 3.97
C LYS A 23 -9.72 -0.79 5.43
N SER A 24 -10.83 -0.80 6.20
CA SER A 24 -10.81 -1.21 7.61
C SER A 24 -10.39 -2.68 7.79
N THR A 25 -10.77 -3.56 6.85
CA THR A 25 -10.29 -4.95 6.80
C THR A 25 -8.79 -5.03 6.50
N LEU A 26 -8.29 -4.19 5.58
CA LEU A 26 -6.87 -4.09 5.27
C LEU A 26 -6.07 -3.56 6.47
N VAL A 27 -6.58 -2.55 7.18
CA VAL A 27 -5.98 -2.03 8.42
C VAL A 27 -5.86 -3.13 9.46
N HIS A 28 -6.92 -3.91 9.66
CA HIS A 28 -6.92 -5.03 10.59
C HIS A 28 -5.90 -6.10 10.18
N ASN A 29 -5.90 -6.53 8.91
CA ASN A 29 -4.95 -7.54 8.42
C ASN A 29 -3.51 -7.06 8.48
N LEU A 30 -3.24 -5.80 8.12
CA LEU A 30 -1.91 -5.22 8.19
C LEU A 30 -1.41 -5.14 9.63
N ALA A 31 -2.28 -4.81 10.60
CA ALA A 31 -1.93 -4.82 12.01
C ALA A 31 -1.48 -6.22 12.48
N LEU A 32 -2.23 -7.27 12.13
CA LEU A 32 -1.85 -8.65 12.44
C LEU A 32 -0.55 -9.04 11.76
N HIS A 33 -0.38 -8.67 10.50
CA HIS A 33 0.84 -8.93 9.73
C HIS A 33 2.07 -8.25 10.33
N LEU A 34 1.92 -7.05 10.90
CA LEU A 34 2.99 -6.31 11.56
C LEU A 34 3.22 -6.74 13.02
N GLY A 35 2.49 -7.76 13.52
CA GLY A 35 2.75 -8.39 14.82
C GLY A 35 1.75 -8.07 15.92
N ALA A 36 0.60 -7.47 15.61
CA ALA A 36 -0.50 -7.40 16.57
C ALA A 36 -1.09 -8.80 16.80
N HIS A 37 -1.54 -9.07 18.03
CA HIS A 37 -2.19 -10.33 18.35
C HIS A 37 -3.71 -10.24 18.07
N PRO A 38 -4.36 -11.27 17.49
CA PRO A 38 -5.80 -11.25 17.21
C PRO A 38 -6.68 -10.91 18.42
N GLN A 39 -6.27 -11.38 19.62
CA GLN A 39 -7.01 -11.13 20.86
C GLN A 39 -6.96 -9.66 21.33
N GLU A 40 -5.93 -8.91 20.93
CA GLU A 40 -5.75 -7.50 21.30
C GLU A 40 -6.42 -6.55 20.31
N LEU A 41 -6.48 -6.97 19.03
CA LEU A 41 -6.95 -6.13 17.94
C LEU A 41 -8.49 -6.07 17.83
N GLY A 42 -9.19 -7.09 18.33
CA GLY A 42 -10.65 -7.20 18.21
C GLY A 42 -11.10 -7.43 16.76
N GLU A 43 -12.39 -7.20 16.48
CA GLU A 43 -12.92 -7.36 15.11
C GLU A 43 -12.59 -6.13 14.22
N PRO A 44 -12.51 -6.30 12.89
CA PRO A 44 -12.39 -5.17 11.96
C PRO A 44 -13.55 -4.19 12.12
N ARG A 45 -13.25 -2.89 12.07
CA ARG A 45 -14.28 -1.84 12.15
C ARG A 45 -15.29 -1.98 11.01
N GLU A 46 -16.55 -1.67 11.32
CA GLU A 46 -17.61 -1.66 10.32
C GLU A 46 -17.42 -0.52 9.30
N PRO A 47 -17.78 -0.74 8.03
CA PRO A 47 -17.67 0.28 7.00
C PRO A 47 -18.68 1.41 7.26
N GLY A 48 -18.38 2.60 6.73
CA GLY A 48 -19.31 3.73 6.77
C GLY A 48 -19.13 4.70 7.93
N THR A 49 -17.94 4.75 8.54
CA THR A 49 -17.61 5.82 9.49
C THR A 49 -17.75 7.18 8.78
N PRO A 50 -18.54 8.13 9.31
CA PRO A 50 -18.75 9.42 8.65
C PRO A 50 -17.51 10.30 8.75
N LEU A 51 -17.32 11.18 7.76
CA LEU A 51 -16.20 12.10 7.70
C LEU A 51 -16.12 13.02 8.94
N SER A 52 -17.27 13.44 9.48
CA SER A 52 -17.34 14.29 10.68
C SER A 52 -16.77 13.64 11.93
N SER A 53 -16.89 12.31 12.08
CA SER A 53 -16.28 11.56 13.17
C SER A 53 -14.76 11.56 13.05
N PHE A 54 -14.23 11.38 11.83
CA PHE A 54 -12.79 11.49 11.59
C PHE A 54 -12.27 12.91 11.83
N ALA A 55 -13.00 13.94 11.40
CA ALA A 55 -12.61 15.33 11.62
C ALA A 55 -12.55 15.69 13.12
N SER A 56 -13.46 15.13 13.92
CA SER A 56 -13.58 15.43 15.35
C SER A 56 -12.64 14.60 16.23
N ALA A 57 -12.49 13.31 15.92
CA ALA A 57 -11.74 12.36 16.73
C ALA A 57 -10.99 11.34 15.83
N PRO A 58 -9.94 11.77 15.11
CA PRO A 58 -9.22 10.91 14.17
C PRO A 58 -8.53 9.73 14.86
N ASP A 59 -8.09 9.93 16.11
CA ASP A 59 -7.40 8.92 16.91
C ASP A 59 -8.26 7.67 17.19
N PHE A 60 -9.60 7.78 17.14
CA PHE A 60 -10.50 6.63 17.27
C PHE A 60 -10.34 5.63 16.11
N LEU A 61 -9.95 6.14 14.94
CA LEU A 61 -9.69 5.35 13.73
C LEU A 61 -8.23 4.90 13.63
N ALA A 62 -7.37 5.31 14.55
CA ALA A 62 -6.00 4.85 14.64
C ALA A 62 -5.91 3.51 15.37
N THR A 63 -5.13 2.59 14.81
CA THR A 63 -4.78 1.30 15.40
C THR A 63 -3.30 1.33 15.74
N ARG A 64 -2.96 1.31 17.03
CA ARG A 64 -1.57 1.33 17.50
C ARG A 64 -1.07 -0.09 17.69
N LEU A 65 0.13 -0.36 17.19
CA LEU A 65 0.74 -1.69 17.27
C LEU A 65 1.64 -1.81 18.50
N PRO A 66 1.83 -3.03 19.03
CA PRO A 66 2.84 -3.25 20.06
C PRO A 66 4.24 -2.91 19.53
N PRO A 67 5.20 -2.54 20.41
CA PRO A 67 6.55 -2.21 19.99
C PRO A 67 7.24 -3.40 19.31
N ILE A 68 7.68 -3.22 18.06
CA ILE A 68 8.32 -4.27 17.26
C ILE A 68 9.85 -4.10 17.36
N PRO A 69 10.60 -5.05 17.94
CA PRO A 69 12.06 -4.96 17.96
C PRO A 69 12.60 -5.13 16.54
N LEU A 70 13.50 -4.24 16.11
CA LEU A 70 14.16 -4.34 14.80
C LEU A 70 15.53 -5.04 14.97
N PRO A 71 15.68 -6.30 14.53
CA PRO A 71 16.93 -7.03 14.67
C PRO A 71 18.10 -6.29 14.02
N GLY A 72 19.29 -6.37 14.62
CA GLY A 72 20.51 -5.76 14.09
C GLY A 72 20.65 -4.24 14.27
N THR A 73 19.56 -3.51 14.54
CA THR A 73 19.61 -2.04 14.74
C THR A 73 19.62 -1.62 16.22
N GLY A 74 19.15 -2.50 17.11
CA GLY A 74 18.93 -2.17 18.53
C GLY A 74 17.79 -1.17 18.78
N ARG A 75 17.07 -0.76 17.74
CA ARG A 75 15.92 0.16 17.80
C ARG A 75 14.60 -0.63 17.89
N THR A 76 13.56 0.06 18.34
CA THR A 76 12.20 -0.47 18.37
C THR A 76 11.33 0.35 17.43
N LEU A 77 10.56 -0.32 16.58
CA LEU A 77 9.57 0.27 15.69
C LEU A 77 8.24 0.41 16.43
N LEU A 78 7.75 1.64 16.53
CA LEU A 78 6.45 2.01 17.03
C LEU A 78 5.58 2.35 15.82
N ALA A 79 4.67 1.44 15.48
CA ALA A 79 3.84 1.60 14.30
C ALA A 79 2.39 1.92 14.67
N ALA A 80 1.76 2.79 13.88
CA ALA A 80 0.34 3.09 13.99
C ALA A 80 -0.29 3.12 12.60
N ILE A 81 -1.51 2.58 12.47
CA ILE A 81 -2.24 2.52 11.22
C ILE A 81 -3.50 3.38 11.37
N GLN A 82 -3.56 4.50 10.66
CA GLN A 82 -4.70 5.40 10.61
C GLN A 82 -5.66 4.97 9.50
N ASP A 83 -6.87 4.53 9.88
CA ASP A 83 -7.97 4.33 8.94
C ASP A 83 -8.62 5.67 8.58
N THR A 84 -9.07 5.81 7.34
CA THR A 84 -9.83 6.99 6.89
C THR A 84 -11.23 6.58 6.44
N PRO A 85 -12.22 7.47 6.61
CA PRO A 85 -13.48 7.39 5.87
C PRO A 85 -13.23 7.18 4.38
N GLY A 86 -14.19 6.54 3.69
CA GLY A 86 -14.12 6.39 2.26
C GLY A 86 -14.67 7.61 1.53
N THR A 87 -14.05 7.95 0.40
CA THR A 87 -14.43 9.12 -0.42
C THR A 87 -15.87 9.07 -0.94
N GLY A 88 -16.48 7.89 -1.03
CA GLY A 88 -17.84 7.72 -1.58
C GLY A 88 -18.98 7.79 -0.57
N ALA A 89 -18.71 8.08 0.71
CA ALA A 89 -19.77 8.34 1.69
C ALA A 89 -20.38 9.75 1.51
N ASP A 90 -19.57 10.69 1.03
CA ASP A 90 -19.96 12.08 0.80
C ASP A 90 -19.88 12.40 -0.70
N ARG A 91 -20.81 13.20 -1.23
CA ARG A 91 -20.75 13.68 -2.63
C ARG A 91 -19.67 14.76 -2.82
N ASP A 92 -19.12 15.27 -1.72
CA ASP A 92 -18.14 16.34 -1.69
C ASP A 92 -16.71 15.79 -1.53
N LEU A 93 -16.08 15.48 -2.67
CA LEU A 93 -14.71 14.98 -2.70
C LEU A 93 -13.68 16.03 -2.23
N VAL A 94 -13.96 17.32 -2.48
CA VAL A 94 -13.09 18.44 -2.07
C VAL A 94 -13.12 18.59 -0.55
N GLY A 95 -14.29 18.53 0.07
CA GLY A 95 -14.46 18.50 1.52
C GLY A 95 -13.77 17.30 2.16
N HIS A 96 -13.88 16.12 1.55
CA HIS A 96 -13.17 14.92 2.00
C HIS A 96 -11.65 15.10 1.96
N LEU A 97 -11.09 15.55 0.83
CA LEU A 97 -9.66 15.81 0.72
C LEU A 97 -9.21 16.87 1.73
N ARG A 98 -9.95 17.97 1.88
CA ARG A 98 -9.66 19.02 2.86
C ARG A 98 -9.53 18.44 4.26
N CYS A 99 -10.43 17.55 4.66
CA CYS A 99 -10.37 16.91 5.97
C CYS A 99 -9.11 16.05 6.16
N VAL A 100 -8.75 15.23 5.16
CA VAL A 100 -7.57 14.36 5.22
C VAL A 100 -6.27 15.18 5.18
N VAL A 101 -6.17 16.19 4.31
CA VAL A 101 -5.02 17.09 4.21
C VAL A 101 -4.86 17.90 5.49
N ARG A 102 -5.95 18.42 6.06
CA ARG A 102 -5.92 19.14 7.35
C ARG A 102 -5.38 18.23 8.46
N TRP A 103 -5.81 16.97 8.49
CA TRP A 103 -5.28 15.99 9.45
C TRP A 103 -3.78 15.75 9.25
N LEU A 104 -3.31 15.55 8.01
CA LEU A 104 -1.89 15.36 7.70
C LEU A 104 -1.03 16.56 8.11
N LEU A 105 -1.49 17.77 7.79
CA LEU A 105 -0.80 19.01 8.16
C LEU A 105 -0.78 19.21 9.68
N SER A 106 -1.88 18.89 10.39
CA SER A 106 -1.89 18.95 11.85
C SER A 106 -0.94 17.93 12.50
N GLN A 107 -0.74 16.76 11.87
CA GLN A 107 0.29 15.80 12.33
C GLN A 107 1.69 16.39 12.21
N ARG A 108 2.01 17.00 11.07
CA ARG A 108 3.31 17.64 10.83
C ARG A 108 3.55 18.84 11.74
N GLN A 109 2.49 19.59 12.07
CA GLN A 109 2.55 20.64 13.06
C GLN A 109 2.89 20.09 14.45
N ARG A 110 2.23 19.00 14.89
CA ARG A 110 2.55 18.34 16.17
C ARG A 110 4.00 17.86 16.21
N ASP A 111 4.51 17.34 15.10
CA ASP A 111 5.91 16.94 14.96
C ASP A 111 6.87 18.14 15.05
N TYR A 112 6.52 19.26 14.42
CA TYR A 112 7.31 20.51 14.51
C TYR A 112 7.40 21.02 15.95
N GLU A 113 6.28 21.01 16.67
CA GLU A 113 6.22 21.38 18.08
C GLU A 113 7.03 20.40 18.95
N TRP A 114 6.88 19.09 18.71
CA TRP A 114 7.65 18.05 19.40
C TRP A 114 9.16 18.18 19.16
N ALA A 115 9.56 18.52 17.94
CA ALA A 115 10.94 18.75 17.55
C ALA A 115 11.47 20.13 17.98
N HIS A 116 10.67 20.94 18.69
CA HIS A 116 11.02 22.29 19.14
C HIS A 116 11.46 23.20 17.98
N GLY A 117 10.86 23.03 16.80
CA GLY A 117 11.17 23.76 15.58
C GLY A 117 12.41 23.26 14.82
N ALA A 118 12.99 22.12 15.21
CA ALA A 118 14.09 21.53 14.44
C ALA A 118 13.59 20.94 13.11
N SER A 119 14.26 21.31 12.01
CA SER A 119 13.97 20.82 10.64
C SER A 119 14.96 19.76 10.13
N GLY A 120 16.14 19.64 10.76
CA GLY A 120 17.23 18.76 10.33
C GLY A 120 17.35 17.48 11.17
N LEU A 121 16.40 16.55 11.02
CA LEU A 121 16.46 15.25 11.69
C LEU A 121 17.40 14.33 10.92
N ALA A 122 18.58 14.03 11.47
CA ALA A 122 19.57 13.15 10.85
C ALA A 122 20.15 12.15 11.86
N GLY A 123 20.85 11.13 11.36
CA GLY A 123 21.52 10.12 12.18
C GLY A 123 20.55 9.40 13.12
N GLU A 124 20.85 9.42 14.42
CA GLU A 124 20.06 8.73 15.45
C GLU A 124 18.62 9.29 15.61
N CYS A 125 18.34 10.49 15.09
CA CYS A 125 17.00 11.09 15.11
C CYS A 125 16.16 10.75 13.86
N LEU A 126 16.72 10.04 12.88
CA LEU A 126 15.99 9.62 11.69
C LEU A 126 14.83 8.69 12.10
N GLY A 127 13.62 9.00 11.62
CA GLY A 127 12.40 8.27 11.96
C GLY A 127 11.91 8.48 13.40
N ALA A 128 12.40 9.52 14.10
CA ALA A 128 11.93 9.85 15.46
C ALA A 128 10.63 10.69 15.48
N LEU A 129 10.01 10.93 14.33
CA LEU A 129 8.80 11.76 14.18
C LEU A 129 7.54 11.00 14.65
N PRO A 130 6.93 11.34 15.81
CA PRO A 130 5.90 10.49 16.39
C PRO A 130 4.54 10.54 15.69
N HIS A 131 4.19 11.66 15.05
CA HIS A 131 2.80 11.96 14.68
C HIS A 131 2.59 11.93 13.17
N GLY A 132 3.54 12.46 12.39
CA GLY A 132 3.47 12.57 10.94
C GLY A 132 3.28 11.21 10.27
N ALA A 133 2.38 11.15 9.29
CA ALA A 133 2.26 9.97 8.44
C ALA A 133 3.56 9.75 7.64
N THR A 134 4.14 8.57 7.78
CA THR A 134 5.34 8.15 7.04
C THR A 134 4.96 7.72 5.63
N ILE A 135 3.88 6.95 5.51
CA ILE A 135 3.42 6.35 4.27
C ILE A 135 1.89 6.37 4.20
N CYS A 136 1.35 6.54 3.01
CA CYS A 136 -0.06 6.42 2.69
C CYS A 136 -0.28 5.26 1.71
N LEU A 137 -1.05 4.26 2.12
CA LEU A 137 -1.52 3.20 1.27
C LEU A 137 -2.83 3.66 0.61
N PHE A 138 -2.77 3.97 -0.68
CA PHE A 138 -3.91 4.49 -1.43
C PHE A 138 -4.65 3.35 -2.14
N VAL A 139 -5.80 2.96 -1.60
CA VAL A 139 -6.58 1.81 -2.02
C VAL A 139 -7.44 2.18 -3.24
N LEU A 140 -7.10 1.57 -4.37
CA LEU A 140 -7.74 1.71 -5.67
C LEU A 140 -8.83 0.66 -5.89
N GLN A 141 -9.78 1.01 -6.75
CA GLN A 141 -10.81 0.07 -7.20
C GLN A 141 -10.17 -1.02 -8.09
N PRO A 142 -10.67 -2.26 -8.05
CA PRO A 142 -10.16 -3.33 -8.90
C PRO A 142 -10.37 -3.04 -10.40
N HIS A 143 -11.40 -2.28 -10.75
CA HIS A 143 -11.73 -1.99 -12.15
C HIS A 143 -10.88 -0.88 -12.79
N GLY A 144 -10.03 -0.18 -12.03
CA GLY A 144 -9.15 0.86 -12.55
C GLY A 144 -9.06 2.12 -11.69
N LEU A 145 -8.34 3.10 -12.23
CA LEU A 145 -8.14 4.43 -11.65
C LEU A 145 -9.15 5.41 -12.26
N SER A 146 -9.90 6.11 -11.41
CA SER A 146 -10.67 7.26 -11.86
C SER A 146 -9.80 8.52 -11.93
N ALA A 147 -10.16 9.49 -12.77
CA ALA A 147 -9.47 10.79 -12.81
C ALA A 147 -9.48 11.48 -11.42
N CYS A 148 -10.58 11.33 -10.68
CA CYS A 148 -10.70 11.77 -9.29
C CYS A 148 -9.66 11.10 -8.38
N ASP A 149 -9.47 9.79 -8.50
CA ASP A 149 -8.46 9.05 -7.71
C ASP A 149 -7.05 9.52 -8.06
N LEU A 150 -6.76 9.78 -9.33
CA LEU A 150 -5.46 10.28 -9.79
C LEU A 150 -5.13 11.67 -9.25
N ALA A 151 -6.11 12.58 -9.26
CA ALA A 151 -5.99 13.90 -8.66
C ALA A 151 -5.81 13.80 -7.13
N TYR A 152 -6.56 12.90 -6.48
CA TYR A 152 -6.48 12.70 -5.02
C TYR A 152 -5.11 12.14 -4.60
N LEU A 153 -4.64 11.14 -5.33
CA LEU A 153 -3.33 10.53 -5.15
C LEU A 153 -2.21 11.57 -5.30
N SER A 154 -2.28 12.43 -6.33
CA SER A 154 -1.32 13.51 -6.53
C SER A 154 -1.35 14.56 -5.41
N ALA A 155 -2.53 14.93 -4.92
CA ALA A 155 -2.64 15.86 -3.81
C ALA A 155 -1.99 15.29 -2.53
N LEU A 156 -2.19 14.00 -2.24
CA LEU A 156 -1.54 13.32 -1.12
C LEU A 156 -0.03 13.13 -1.31
N SER A 157 0.42 12.86 -2.54
CA SER A 157 1.84 12.60 -2.84
C SER A 157 2.73 13.83 -2.65
N ARG A 158 2.15 15.01 -2.41
CA ARG A 158 2.88 16.23 -1.99
C ARG A 158 3.22 16.23 -0.50
N LEU A 159 2.49 15.47 0.33
CA LEU A 159 2.57 15.52 1.79
C LEU A 159 3.19 14.28 2.42
N VAL A 160 2.98 13.12 1.80
CA VAL A 160 3.36 11.80 2.33
C VAL A 160 3.77 10.88 1.17
N ALA A 161 4.63 9.89 1.44
CA ALA A 161 4.91 8.82 0.49
C ALA A 161 3.63 8.06 0.18
N VAL A 162 3.17 8.06 -1.08
CA VAL A 162 1.94 7.36 -1.47
C VAL A 162 2.28 6.08 -2.23
N VAL A 163 1.76 4.95 -1.77
CA VAL A 163 1.84 3.66 -2.46
C VAL A 163 0.43 3.27 -2.93
N PRO A 164 0.19 3.22 -4.25
CA PRO A 164 -1.08 2.75 -4.81
C PRO A 164 -1.25 1.24 -4.60
N ILE A 165 -2.44 0.86 -4.15
CA ILE A 165 -2.79 -0.53 -3.86
C ILE A 165 -4.09 -0.91 -4.57
N ILE A 166 -4.06 -1.96 -5.38
CA ILE A 166 -5.24 -2.59 -5.96
C ILE A 166 -5.89 -3.47 -4.88
N ALA A 167 -7.10 -3.11 -4.45
CA ALA A 167 -7.89 -3.95 -3.55
C ALA A 167 -8.50 -5.15 -4.26
N LYS A 168 -8.84 -6.19 -3.50
CA LYS A 168 -9.54 -7.38 -3.98
C LYS A 168 -8.79 -8.02 -5.17
N ALA A 169 -7.49 -8.25 -4.99
CA ALA A 169 -6.61 -8.81 -6.02
C ALA A 169 -7.14 -10.13 -6.63
N ASP A 170 -7.91 -10.89 -5.86
CA ASP A 170 -8.55 -12.14 -6.23
C ASP A 170 -9.66 -12.01 -7.30
N THR A 171 -10.02 -10.80 -7.72
CA THR A 171 -10.94 -10.58 -8.84
C THR A 171 -10.26 -10.56 -10.21
N HIS A 172 -8.92 -10.67 -10.25
CA HIS A 172 -8.13 -10.60 -11.47
C HIS A 172 -7.31 -11.87 -11.67
N THR A 173 -7.08 -12.23 -12.93
CA THR A 173 -6.00 -13.17 -13.27
C THR A 173 -4.64 -12.47 -13.16
N GLU A 174 -3.55 -13.24 -13.16
CA GLU A 174 -2.18 -12.70 -13.15
C GLU A 174 -1.93 -11.75 -14.34
N GLU A 175 -2.43 -12.12 -15.52
CA GLU A 175 -2.31 -11.31 -16.74
C GLU A 175 -3.11 -10.01 -16.63
N GLU A 176 -4.37 -10.09 -16.19
CA GLU A 176 -5.23 -8.92 -16.01
C GLU A 176 -4.63 -7.94 -14.99
N LEU A 177 -4.04 -8.47 -13.92
CA LEU A 177 -3.40 -7.67 -12.89
C LEU A 177 -2.12 -7.00 -13.40
N SER A 178 -1.32 -7.70 -14.20
CA SER A 178 -0.13 -7.14 -14.85
C SER A 178 -0.49 -6.01 -15.81
N GLU A 179 -1.52 -6.22 -16.64
CA GLU A 179 -2.05 -5.18 -17.53
C GLU A 179 -2.62 -3.99 -16.76
N LEU A 180 -3.33 -4.24 -15.66
CA LEU A 180 -3.89 -3.19 -14.81
C LEU A 180 -2.77 -2.36 -14.17
N ARG A 181 -1.72 -3.00 -13.61
CA ARG A 181 -0.54 -2.30 -13.06
C ARG A 181 0.10 -1.40 -14.10
N SER A 182 0.37 -1.92 -15.31
CA SER A 182 0.97 -1.12 -16.39
C SER A 182 0.09 0.06 -16.78
N ARG A 183 -1.23 -0.14 -16.89
CA ARG A 183 -2.20 0.93 -17.18
C ARG A 183 -2.21 2.00 -16.09
N LEU A 184 -2.17 1.62 -14.82
CA LEU A 184 -2.13 2.54 -13.70
C LEU A 184 -0.85 3.39 -13.71
N GLU A 185 0.31 2.77 -13.96
CA GLU A 185 1.58 3.47 -14.06
C GLU A 185 1.61 4.45 -15.23
N GLN A 186 1.10 4.04 -16.40
CA GLN A 186 0.96 4.92 -17.56
C GLN A 186 0.01 6.10 -17.28
N ALA A 187 -1.13 5.87 -16.61
CA ALA A 187 -2.07 6.92 -16.26
C ALA A 187 -1.47 7.93 -15.27
N MET A 188 -0.67 7.45 -14.32
CA MET A 188 0.05 8.32 -13.38
C MET A 188 1.12 9.17 -14.08
N GLU A 189 1.84 8.61 -15.05
CA GLU A 189 2.87 9.32 -15.82
C GLU A 189 2.26 10.32 -16.81
N ALA A 190 1.17 9.94 -17.48
CA ALA A 190 0.47 10.77 -18.46
C ALA A 190 -0.41 11.87 -17.84
N ARG A 191 -0.42 11.98 -16.50
CA ARG A 191 -1.23 12.97 -15.78
C ARG A 191 -0.88 14.40 -16.19
N THR A 192 -1.91 15.24 -16.31
CA THR A 192 -1.77 16.68 -16.50
C THR A 192 -2.40 17.46 -15.35
N ASP A 193 -1.94 18.68 -15.11
CA ASP A 193 -2.56 19.60 -14.15
C ASP A 193 -3.82 20.28 -14.73
N GLY A 194 -4.51 21.09 -13.91
CA GLY A 194 -5.71 21.84 -14.32
C GLY A 194 -5.46 22.91 -15.39
N GLN A 195 -4.24 23.02 -15.91
CA GLN A 195 -3.87 23.87 -17.05
C GLN A 195 -3.39 23.05 -18.26
N GLY A 196 -3.50 21.72 -18.21
CA GLY A 196 -3.07 20.79 -19.25
C GLY A 196 -1.55 20.64 -19.36
N ARG A 197 -0.78 21.06 -18.36
CA ARG A 197 0.68 20.87 -18.34
C ARG A 197 1.01 19.48 -17.79
N PRO A 198 2.07 18.82 -18.28
CA PRO A 198 2.51 17.55 -17.72
C PRO A 198 2.79 17.69 -16.22
N ALA A 199 2.07 16.90 -15.41
CA ALA A 199 2.21 16.88 -13.96
C ALA A 199 2.07 15.43 -13.47
N PRO A 200 3.07 14.57 -13.71
CA PRO A 200 3.04 13.17 -13.32
C PRO A 200 2.73 13.00 -11.83
N ALA A 201 1.84 12.07 -11.50
CA ALA A 201 1.68 11.66 -10.12
C ALA A 201 2.84 10.71 -9.79
N ALA A 202 3.79 11.14 -8.96
CA ALA A 202 4.92 10.33 -8.55
C ALA A 202 4.57 9.49 -7.29
N PRO A 203 4.21 8.20 -7.43
CA PRO A 203 4.10 7.30 -6.28
C PRO A 203 5.48 7.08 -5.65
N PHE A 204 5.49 6.70 -4.38
CA PHE A 204 6.69 6.24 -3.72
C PHE A 204 7.17 4.92 -4.34
N ARG A 205 8.49 4.81 -4.55
CA ARG A 205 9.13 3.61 -5.10
C ARG A 205 10.14 3.07 -4.10
N PHE A 206 9.98 1.81 -3.74
CA PHE A 206 10.95 1.08 -2.93
C PHE A 206 12.25 0.88 -3.72
N SER A 207 13.34 0.60 -3.01
CA SER A 207 14.62 0.36 -3.67
C SER A 207 14.56 -0.88 -4.59
N PRO A 208 15.24 -0.89 -5.76
CA PRO A 208 15.26 -2.05 -6.64
C PRO A 208 15.72 -3.34 -5.92
N ALA A 209 16.69 -3.20 -5.02
CA ALA A 209 17.19 -4.32 -4.21
C ALA A 209 16.11 -4.88 -3.25
N ALA A 210 15.29 -4.01 -2.65
CA ALA A 210 14.19 -4.45 -1.79
C ALA A 210 13.08 -5.14 -2.59
N LEU A 211 12.75 -4.64 -3.79
CA LEU A 211 11.78 -5.27 -4.70
C LEU A 211 12.25 -6.65 -5.16
N GLU A 212 13.52 -6.78 -5.55
CA GLU A 212 14.13 -8.06 -5.93
C GLU A 212 14.11 -9.07 -4.76
N ALA A 213 14.37 -8.63 -3.53
CA ALA A 213 14.35 -9.47 -2.34
C ALA A 213 12.96 -10.05 -2.00
N VAL A 214 11.90 -9.42 -2.50
CA VAL A 214 10.51 -9.89 -2.39
C VAL A 214 9.95 -10.45 -3.70
N GLN A 215 10.81 -10.71 -4.69
CA GLN A 215 10.46 -11.30 -6.00
C GLN A 215 9.50 -10.43 -6.83
N LEU A 216 9.54 -9.12 -6.65
CA LEU A 216 8.80 -8.16 -7.49
C LEU A 216 9.69 -7.55 -8.56
N LEU A 217 9.08 -7.06 -9.63
CA LEU A 217 9.80 -6.42 -10.73
C LEU A 217 10.49 -5.13 -10.24
N PRO A 218 11.76 -4.89 -10.62
CA PRO A 218 12.42 -3.63 -10.33
C PRO A 218 11.61 -2.45 -10.90
N GLY A 219 11.34 -1.46 -10.04
CA GLY A 219 10.58 -0.28 -10.42
C GLY A 219 9.07 -0.38 -10.25
N SER A 220 8.53 -1.54 -9.84
CA SER A 220 7.11 -1.66 -9.48
C SER A 220 6.71 -0.63 -8.42
N SER A 221 5.65 0.12 -8.72
CA SER A 221 5.12 1.15 -7.82
C SER A 221 3.71 0.84 -7.32
N VAL A 222 2.99 -0.06 -7.99
CA VAL A 222 1.61 -0.46 -7.66
C VAL A 222 1.59 -1.89 -7.14
N PHE A 223 0.91 -2.10 -6.01
CA PHE A 223 0.81 -3.41 -5.35
C PHE A 223 -0.63 -3.92 -5.35
N SER A 224 -0.82 -5.22 -5.28
CA SER A 224 -2.13 -5.86 -5.14
C SER A 224 -2.25 -6.49 -3.75
N VAL A 225 -3.39 -6.31 -3.10
CA VAL A 225 -3.60 -6.90 -1.76
C VAL A 225 -4.91 -7.67 -1.69
N LEU A 226 -4.86 -8.75 -0.90
CA LEU A 226 -6.01 -9.55 -0.54
C LEU A 226 -6.30 -9.35 0.95
N ALA A 227 -7.41 -8.70 1.26
CA ALA A 227 -7.89 -8.54 2.62
C ALA A 227 -9.13 -9.41 2.84
N SER A 228 -9.17 -10.11 3.97
CA SER A 228 -10.29 -10.96 4.39
C SER A 228 -10.55 -10.80 5.89
N ARG A 229 -11.74 -11.19 6.35
CA ARG A 229 -12.04 -11.39 7.78
C ARG A 229 -11.64 -12.79 8.24
N THR A 230 -11.57 -13.74 7.30
CA THR A 230 -11.11 -15.10 7.56
C THR A 230 -9.59 -15.12 7.42
N LEU A 231 -8.93 -15.66 8.44
CA LEU A 231 -7.48 -15.72 8.55
C LEU A 231 -7.05 -17.17 8.71
N ASP A 232 -5.93 -17.52 8.12
CA ASP A 232 -5.27 -18.80 8.32
C ASP A 232 -3.87 -18.58 8.92
N GLU A 233 -3.38 -19.57 9.67
CA GLU A 233 -2.09 -19.49 10.35
C GLU A 233 -1.01 -20.11 9.46
N LEU A 234 -0.20 -19.26 8.82
CA LEU A 234 0.94 -19.72 8.02
C LEU A 234 2.17 -19.87 8.93
N VAL A 235 2.74 -21.08 8.94
CA VAL A 235 4.04 -21.35 9.57
C VAL A 235 5.15 -21.05 8.56
N LEU A 236 5.98 -20.07 8.89
CA LEU A 236 7.15 -19.69 8.10
C LEU A 236 8.28 -20.72 8.26
N PRO A 237 9.22 -20.78 7.29
CA PRO A 237 10.34 -21.73 7.33
C PRO A 237 11.25 -21.60 8.57
N ASP A 238 11.27 -20.42 9.19
CA ASP A 238 12.02 -20.12 10.41
C ASP A 238 11.27 -20.52 11.71
N GLY A 239 10.09 -21.12 11.59
CA GLY A 239 9.21 -21.48 12.70
C GLY A 239 8.34 -20.32 13.22
N GLY A 240 8.46 -19.14 12.62
CA GLY A 240 7.56 -18.01 12.86
C GLY A 240 6.14 -18.32 12.40
N ARG A 241 5.15 -17.64 12.98
CA ARG A 241 3.75 -17.78 12.59
C ARG A 241 3.18 -16.45 12.16
N VAL A 242 2.47 -16.43 11.04
CA VAL A 242 1.86 -15.22 10.48
C VAL A 242 0.43 -15.53 10.10
N TRP A 243 -0.50 -14.70 10.57
CA TRP A 243 -1.89 -14.73 10.13
C TRP A 243 -1.97 -14.18 8.71
N VAL A 244 -2.51 -14.97 7.79
CA VAL A 244 -2.67 -14.60 6.38
C VAL A 244 -4.15 -14.57 6.02
N PRO A 245 -4.64 -13.51 5.33
CA PRO A 245 -6.01 -13.48 4.85
C PRO A 245 -6.30 -14.62 3.86
N VAL A 246 -7.43 -15.30 4.08
CA VAL A 246 -7.92 -16.33 3.16
C VAL A 246 -9.36 -16.01 2.77
N ARG A 247 -9.70 -16.20 1.49
CA ARG A 247 -11.08 -16.12 1.01
C ARG A 247 -11.52 -17.47 0.48
N GLU A 248 -12.70 -17.89 0.91
CA GLU A 248 -13.32 -19.14 0.49
C GLU A 248 -14.41 -18.88 -0.54
N TYR A 249 -14.38 -19.67 -1.61
CA TYR A 249 -15.32 -19.66 -2.72
C TYR A 249 -15.86 -21.06 -2.94
N GLY A 250 -17.01 -21.17 -3.62
CA GLY A 250 -17.58 -22.48 -3.97
C GLY A 250 -16.68 -23.34 -4.86
N TRP A 251 -15.67 -22.74 -5.51
CA TRP A 251 -14.71 -23.39 -6.39
C TRP A 251 -13.32 -23.59 -5.75
N GLY A 252 -13.07 -23.10 -4.54
CA GLY A 252 -11.77 -23.21 -3.88
C GLY A 252 -11.48 -22.10 -2.88
N SER A 253 -10.23 -22.02 -2.42
CA SER A 253 -9.77 -20.98 -1.48
C SER A 253 -8.59 -20.22 -2.05
N VAL A 254 -8.57 -18.90 -1.85
CA VAL A 254 -7.46 -18.02 -2.23
C VAL A 254 -6.79 -17.49 -0.97
N SER A 255 -5.48 -17.75 -0.83
CA SER A 255 -4.68 -17.26 0.28
C SER A 255 -3.84 -16.06 -0.14
N ALA A 256 -3.78 -15.04 0.71
CA ALA A 256 -2.93 -13.87 0.51
C ALA A 256 -1.43 -14.21 0.60
N ALA A 257 -1.09 -15.41 1.05
CA ALA A 257 0.28 -15.93 1.04
C ALA A 257 0.75 -16.37 -0.35
N ASP A 258 -0.17 -16.63 -1.28
CA ASP A 258 0.15 -17.03 -2.63
C ASP A 258 0.64 -15.81 -3.45
N PRO A 259 1.91 -15.80 -3.91
CA PRO A 259 2.45 -14.69 -4.71
C PRO A 259 1.72 -14.51 -6.05
N ALA A 260 1.07 -15.55 -6.58
CA ALA A 260 0.28 -15.44 -7.80
C ALA A 260 -1.06 -14.73 -7.56
N ALA A 261 -1.56 -14.73 -6.31
CA ALA A 261 -2.84 -14.15 -5.94
C ALA A 261 -2.74 -12.72 -5.38
N SER A 262 -1.66 -12.39 -4.66
CA SER A 262 -1.47 -11.05 -4.11
C SER A 262 -0.03 -10.71 -3.70
N ASP A 263 0.30 -9.42 -3.69
CA ASP A 263 1.58 -8.92 -3.16
C ASP A 263 1.55 -8.69 -1.63
N THR A 264 0.54 -9.19 -0.92
CA THR A 264 0.30 -8.84 0.50
C THR A 264 1.52 -9.13 1.37
N LEU A 265 2.15 -10.31 1.19
CA LEU A 265 3.35 -10.70 1.94
C LEU A 265 4.58 -9.89 1.51
N ALA A 266 4.70 -9.58 0.22
CA ALA A 266 5.79 -8.75 -0.31
C ALA A 266 5.71 -7.32 0.26
N LEU A 267 4.52 -6.71 0.27
CA LEU A 267 4.29 -5.39 0.84
C LEU A 267 4.63 -5.36 2.34
N LYS A 268 4.24 -6.39 3.10
CA LYS A 268 4.64 -6.51 4.52
C LYS A 268 6.17 -6.46 4.65
N ARG A 269 6.87 -7.29 3.88
CA ARG A 269 8.34 -7.36 3.94
C ARG A 269 8.97 -6.03 3.59
N LEU A 270 8.49 -5.35 2.55
CA LEU A 270 8.96 -4.00 2.18
C LEU A 270 8.74 -2.98 3.30
N LEU A 271 7.57 -2.98 3.96
CA LEU A 271 7.24 -2.10 5.08
C LEU A 271 8.07 -2.39 6.35
N THR A 272 8.77 -3.52 6.44
CA THR A 272 9.61 -3.88 7.60
C THR A 272 11.10 -3.90 7.29
N GLU A 273 11.49 -4.28 6.07
CA GLU A 273 12.88 -4.45 5.64
C GLU A 273 13.43 -3.16 4.99
N ASP A 274 12.62 -2.43 4.23
CA ASP A 274 13.01 -1.15 3.57
C ASP A 274 12.45 0.08 4.31
N VAL A 275 12.33 -0.02 5.64
CA VAL A 275 11.82 1.06 6.51
C VAL A 275 12.70 2.30 6.41
N TRP A 276 14.01 2.15 6.20
CA TRP A 276 14.93 3.29 6.17
C TRP A 276 14.68 4.23 5.01
N ALA A 277 14.43 3.72 3.80
CA ALA A 277 14.08 4.55 2.65
C ALA A 277 12.80 5.36 2.92
N LEU A 278 11.80 4.76 3.58
CA LEU A 278 10.59 5.46 4.01
C LEU A 278 10.88 6.55 5.05
N MET A 279 11.78 6.30 6.00
CA MET A 279 12.16 7.31 7.00
C MET A 279 12.92 8.48 6.40
N GLU A 280 13.75 8.24 5.39
CA GLU A 280 14.48 9.28 4.66
C GLU A 280 13.52 10.16 3.85
N ASP A 281 12.59 9.57 3.10
CA ASP A 281 11.56 10.33 2.39
C ASP A 281 10.67 11.12 3.36
N ALA A 282 10.26 10.51 4.47
CA ALA A 282 9.46 11.18 5.50
C ALA A 282 10.20 12.37 6.16
N ARG A 283 11.52 12.27 6.33
CA ARG A 283 12.39 13.37 6.78
C ARG A 283 12.44 14.49 5.75
N ASP A 284 12.71 14.17 4.49
CA ASP A 284 12.87 15.20 3.45
C ASP A 284 11.57 16.01 3.25
N ARG A 285 10.43 15.32 3.28
CA ARG A 285 9.11 15.95 3.30
C ARG A 285 8.88 16.79 4.54
N TYR A 286 9.32 16.33 5.70
CA TYR A 286 9.23 17.11 6.93
C TYR A 286 10.07 18.39 6.85
N SER A 287 11.32 18.32 6.38
CA SER A 287 12.17 19.50 6.22
C SER A 287 11.60 20.51 5.22
N SER A 288 11.01 20.02 4.13
CA SER A 288 10.27 20.86 3.17
C SER A 288 9.04 21.52 3.82
N TYR A 289 8.25 20.76 4.57
CA TYR A 289 7.11 21.27 5.34
C TYR A 289 7.53 22.35 6.34
N CYS A 290 8.59 22.15 7.12
CA CYS A 290 9.04 23.16 8.09
C CYS A 290 9.34 24.51 7.42
N SER A 291 9.97 24.47 6.24
CA SER A 291 10.34 25.66 5.49
C SER A 291 9.10 26.42 4.99
N THR A 292 8.10 25.70 4.47
CA THR A 292 6.85 26.30 3.99
C THR A 292 5.93 26.75 5.13
N TYR A 293 5.90 26.00 6.23
CA TYR A 293 5.15 26.34 7.44
C TYR A 293 5.68 27.60 8.12
N GLU A 294 7.01 27.77 8.21
CA GLU A 294 7.62 28.99 8.72
C GLU A 294 7.36 30.19 7.81
N ALA A 295 7.46 30.01 6.49
CA ALA A 295 7.14 31.05 5.51
C ALA A 295 5.66 31.47 5.56
N ALA A 296 4.76 30.55 5.89
CA ALA A 296 3.33 30.80 6.09
C ALA A 296 3.01 31.43 7.46
N GLY A 297 4.01 31.79 8.27
CA GLY A 297 3.80 32.40 9.58
C GLY A 297 3.36 31.41 10.66
N ARG A 298 3.71 30.12 10.51
CA ARG A 298 3.31 29.01 11.40
C ARG A 298 1.80 28.80 11.46
N ASP A 299 1.17 28.92 10.30
CA ASP A 299 -0.23 28.57 10.08
C ASP A 299 -0.33 27.49 8.99
N ILE A 300 -1.14 26.47 9.25
CA ILE A 300 -1.41 25.39 8.29
C ILE A 300 -2.46 25.79 7.25
N GLU A 301 -3.29 26.80 7.54
CA GLU A 301 -4.43 27.17 6.69
C GLU A 301 -4.00 27.61 5.27
N PRO A 302 -2.94 28.42 5.08
CA PRO A 302 -2.47 28.78 3.73
C PRO A 302 -1.98 27.56 2.93
N LEU A 303 -1.34 26.60 3.59
CA LEU A 303 -0.87 25.36 2.96
C LEU A 303 -2.06 24.48 2.56
N LEU A 304 -3.05 24.38 3.44
CA LEU A 304 -4.28 23.63 3.22
C LEU A 304 -5.04 24.19 2.01
N GLU A 305 -5.31 25.48 1.99
CA GLU A 305 -6.09 26.11 0.92
C GLU A 305 -5.35 26.09 -0.42
N HIS A 306 -4.02 26.14 -0.42
CA HIS A 306 -3.24 25.94 -1.65
C HIS A 306 -3.43 24.53 -2.22
N ILE A 307 -3.26 23.49 -1.40
CA ILE A 307 -3.37 22.09 -1.85
C ILE A 307 -4.81 21.74 -2.26
N VAL A 308 -5.79 22.18 -1.48
CA VAL A 308 -7.20 21.93 -1.78
C VAL A 308 -7.66 22.75 -2.99
N GLY A 309 -7.17 23.98 -3.16
CA GLY A 309 -7.45 24.81 -4.32
C GLY A 309 -6.90 24.22 -5.62
N ASP A 310 -5.67 23.71 -5.61
CA ASP A 310 -5.08 23.00 -6.75
C ASP A 310 -5.93 21.78 -7.13
N PHE A 311 -6.28 20.94 -6.15
CA PHE A 311 -7.14 19.77 -6.37
C PHE A 311 -8.53 20.14 -6.90
N SER A 312 -9.17 21.17 -6.34
CA SER A 312 -10.47 21.63 -6.82
C SER A 312 -10.40 22.14 -8.27
N SER A 313 -9.30 22.80 -8.65
CA SER A 313 -9.10 23.28 -10.01
C SER A 313 -8.91 22.12 -10.99
N GLU A 314 -8.22 21.07 -10.58
CA GLU A 314 -8.04 19.86 -11.38
C GLU A 314 -9.35 19.10 -11.59
N LEU A 315 -10.18 18.93 -10.56
CA LEU A 315 -11.49 18.28 -10.70
C LEU A 315 -12.39 19.04 -11.69
N LEU A 316 -12.38 20.37 -11.65
CA LEU A 316 -13.14 21.21 -12.58
C LEU A 316 -12.64 21.09 -14.02
N TRP A 317 -11.32 20.95 -14.21
CA TRP A 317 -10.72 20.73 -15.52
C TRP A 317 -11.15 19.39 -16.13
N GLU A 318 -11.18 18.33 -15.32
CA GLU A 318 -11.67 17.01 -15.73
C GLU A 318 -13.16 17.04 -16.12
N GLU A 319 -14.01 17.72 -15.32
CA GLU A 319 -15.43 17.91 -15.65
C GLU A 319 -15.65 18.73 -16.93
N ALA A 320 -14.74 19.66 -17.24
CA ALA A 320 -14.79 20.48 -18.44
C ALA A 320 -14.29 19.77 -19.72
N GLY A 321 -13.94 18.48 -19.65
CA GLY A 321 -13.46 17.71 -20.78
C GLY A 321 -11.95 17.79 -21.01
N GLY A 322 -11.17 18.03 -19.95
CA GLY A 322 -9.72 17.90 -19.96
C GLY A 322 -9.26 16.53 -20.45
N ALA A 323 -8.05 16.47 -21.03
CA ALA A 323 -7.54 15.35 -21.82
C ALA A 323 -7.57 13.95 -21.16
N ALA A 324 -7.76 13.82 -19.84
CA ALA A 324 -7.92 12.50 -19.22
C ALA A 324 -9.30 11.88 -19.48
N ALA A 325 -10.32 12.65 -19.87
CA ALA A 325 -11.61 12.11 -20.30
C ALA A 325 -11.49 11.18 -21.53
N GLU A 326 -10.54 11.43 -22.44
CA GLU A 326 -10.29 10.56 -23.61
C GLU A 326 -9.44 9.33 -23.25
N ALA A 327 -8.47 9.45 -22.34
CA ALA A 327 -7.66 8.32 -21.87
C ALA A 327 -8.44 7.38 -20.92
N VAL A 328 -9.29 7.94 -20.05
CA VAL A 328 -10.13 7.21 -19.09
C VAL A 328 -11.42 6.70 -19.76
N GLY A 329 -11.95 7.41 -20.75
CA GLY A 329 -13.08 6.95 -21.57
C GLY A 329 -12.75 5.72 -22.42
N ALA A 330 -11.53 5.63 -22.95
CA ALA A 330 -11.02 4.40 -23.57
C ALA A 330 -10.79 3.27 -22.55
N ALA A 331 -10.46 3.61 -21.30
CA ALA A 331 -10.24 2.65 -20.21
C ALA A 331 -11.54 2.04 -19.64
N ALA A 332 -12.68 2.74 -19.71
CA ALA A 332 -13.97 2.24 -19.22
C ALA A 332 -14.85 1.58 -20.31
N ALA A 333 -14.61 1.87 -21.59
CA ALA A 333 -15.53 1.52 -22.68
C ALA A 333 -15.18 0.25 -23.48
N THR A 334 -14.19 -0.55 -23.05
CA THR A 334 -13.92 -1.84 -23.72
C THR A 334 -14.47 -2.98 -22.85
N PRO A 335 -15.73 -3.42 -23.06
CA PRO A 335 -16.16 -4.68 -22.49
C PRO A 335 -15.26 -5.79 -23.07
N PRO A 336 -14.96 -6.86 -22.30
CA PRO A 336 -14.30 -8.02 -22.88
C PRO A 336 -15.19 -8.49 -24.02
N GLN A 337 -14.68 -8.44 -25.26
CA GLN A 337 -15.35 -9.07 -26.38
C GLN A 337 -15.40 -10.57 -26.06
N ARG A 338 -16.54 -10.99 -25.51
CA ARG A 338 -16.91 -12.39 -25.44
C ARG A 338 -17.07 -12.82 -26.88
N ALA A 339 -15.98 -13.36 -27.45
CA ALA A 339 -16.05 -14.00 -28.75
C ALA A 339 -17.12 -15.08 -28.66
N GLU A 340 -18.25 -14.84 -29.32
CA GLU A 340 -19.23 -15.87 -29.62
C GLU A 340 -18.49 -16.92 -30.45
N ARG A 341 -18.01 -17.98 -29.78
CA ARG A 341 -17.55 -19.17 -30.46
C ARG A 341 -18.79 -19.91 -30.93
N GLU A 342 -19.05 -19.78 -32.23
CA GLU A 342 -19.89 -20.71 -32.97
C GLU A 342 -19.52 -22.16 -32.63
N GLU A 343 -20.55 -22.98 -32.48
CA GLU A 343 -20.47 -24.39 -32.14
C GLU A 343 -19.49 -25.15 -33.04
N ALA A 344 -18.45 -25.71 -32.42
CA ALA A 344 -17.73 -26.84 -32.94
C ALA A 344 -17.30 -27.75 -31.77
N GLN A 345 -17.99 -28.89 -31.61
CA GLN A 345 -17.42 -30.09 -30.97
C GLN A 345 -16.22 -30.56 -31.81
N PRO A 346 -15.19 -31.31 -31.30
CA PRO A 346 -15.29 -32.38 -30.30
C PRO A 346 -14.03 -32.63 -29.39
N ALA A 347 -14.07 -33.75 -28.65
CA ALA A 347 -12.94 -34.58 -28.16
C ALA A 347 -12.24 -34.24 -26.82
N GLU A 348 -12.87 -34.63 -25.71
CA GLU A 348 -12.18 -35.07 -24.50
C GLU A 348 -11.33 -36.33 -24.78
N GLN A 349 -10.04 -36.33 -24.40
CA GLN A 349 -9.41 -37.35 -23.52
C GLN A 349 -7.86 -37.38 -23.49
N ASP A 350 -7.11 -36.62 -24.31
CA ASP A 350 -5.65 -36.80 -24.37
C ASP A 350 -4.76 -35.75 -23.65
N ALA A 351 -5.32 -34.69 -23.05
CA ALA A 351 -4.50 -33.63 -22.43
C ALA A 351 -4.10 -33.91 -20.95
N ALA A 352 -4.85 -34.76 -20.25
CA ALA A 352 -4.60 -35.05 -18.83
C ALA A 352 -3.41 -36.00 -18.58
N ALA A 353 -3.03 -36.81 -19.57
CA ALA A 353 -1.92 -37.76 -19.45
C ALA A 353 -0.54 -37.08 -19.56
N THR A 354 -0.44 -35.99 -20.34
CA THR A 354 0.83 -35.31 -20.63
C THR A 354 1.27 -34.39 -19.49
N ALA A 355 0.34 -33.77 -18.76
CA ALA A 355 0.64 -32.92 -17.60
C ALA A 355 1.10 -33.75 -16.37
N ALA A 356 0.52 -34.93 -16.16
CA ALA A 356 0.91 -35.83 -15.06
C ALA A 356 2.32 -36.43 -15.27
N ALA A 357 2.72 -36.68 -16.51
CA ALA A 357 4.07 -37.19 -16.83
C ALA A 357 5.17 -36.14 -16.60
N ALA A 358 4.88 -34.86 -16.83
CA ALA A 358 5.84 -33.77 -16.61
C ALA A 358 6.09 -33.49 -15.12
N ALA A 359 5.04 -33.56 -14.28
CA ALA A 359 5.15 -33.39 -12.83
C ALA A 359 5.94 -34.54 -12.15
N GLY A 360 5.76 -35.78 -12.62
CA GLY A 360 6.49 -36.95 -12.11
C GLY A 360 8.00 -36.92 -12.41
N ALA A 361 8.39 -36.40 -13.58
CA ALA A 361 9.80 -36.28 -13.96
C ALA A 361 10.55 -35.18 -13.18
N ALA A 362 9.86 -34.09 -12.81
CA ALA A 362 10.42 -33.02 -11.99
C ALA A 362 10.66 -33.46 -10.53
N ALA A 363 9.72 -34.21 -9.95
CA ALA A 363 9.85 -34.74 -8.59
C ALA A 363 10.99 -35.78 -8.46
N ALA A 364 11.20 -36.61 -9.48
CA ALA A 364 12.30 -37.58 -9.49
C ALA A 364 13.70 -36.93 -9.59
N ARG A 365 13.82 -35.79 -10.28
CA ARG A 365 15.09 -35.03 -10.37
C ARG A 365 15.47 -34.35 -9.05
N LEU A 366 14.50 -33.82 -8.32
CA LEU A 366 14.71 -33.22 -7.00
C LEU A 366 15.10 -34.25 -5.94
N ALA A 367 14.50 -35.45 -5.98
CA ALA A 367 14.86 -36.55 -5.09
C ALA A 367 16.29 -37.08 -5.34
N ALA A 368 16.73 -37.14 -6.59
CA ALA A 368 18.09 -37.57 -6.95
C ALA A 368 19.17 -36.53 -6.55
N GLN A 369 18.86 -35.23 -6.60
CA GLN A 369 19.76 -34.17 -6.14
C GLN A 369 19.88 -34.11 -4.62
N ALA A 370 18.80 -34.37 -3.89
CA ALA A 370 18.84 -34.44 -2.42
C ALA A 370 19.70 -35.62 -1.92
N ALA A 371 19.64 -36.78 -2.58
CA ALA A 371 20.44 -37.96 -2.21
C ALA A 371 21.95 -37.78 -2.44
N ALA A 372 22.35 -36.97 -3.43
CA ALA A 372 23.76 -36.69 -3.74
C ALA A 372 24.44 -35.75 -2.72
N ILE A 373 23.67 -34.90 -2.03
CA ILE A 373 24.20 -33.93 -1.06
C ILE A 373 24.44 -34.60 0.31
N THR A 374 23.69 -35.65 0.65
CA THR A 374 23.83 -36.42 1.90
C THR A 374 25.00 -37.42 1.93
N ALA A 375 25.77 -37.56 0.84
CA ALA A 375 26.82 -38.58 0.72
C ALA A 375 28.27 -38.04 0.73
N GLN A 376 28.52 -36.83 1.24
CA GLN A 376 29.90 -36.37 1.48
C GLN A 376 30.39 -36.75 2.89
N PRO A 377 31.54 -37.45 3.02
CA PRO A 377 32.10 -37.78 4.33
C PRO A 377 32.74 -36.54 4.96
N VAL A 378 32.42 -36.30 6.23
CA VAL A 378 33.10 -35.33 7.09
C VAL A 378 34.51 -35.85 7.37
N GLY A 379 35.51 -35.27 6.72
CA GLY A 379 36.91 -35.54 6.98
C GLY A 379 37.40 -34.73 8.18
N CYS A 380 37.78 -35.42 9.26
CA CYS A 380 38.62 -34.88 10.32
C CYS A 380 39.96 -34.36 9.76
N CYS A 381 40.34 -33.15 10.13
CA CYS A 381 41.68 -32.74 10.55
C CYS A 381 41.56 -31.42 11.33
#